data_AF-A0A9P7FZ25-F1
#
_entry.id   AF-A0A9P7FZ25-F1
#
_cell.length_a   1.000
_cell.length_b   1.000
_cell.length_c   1.000
_cell.angle_alpha   90.00
_cell.angle_beta   90.00
_cell.angle_gamma   90.00
#
_symmetry.space_group_name_H-M   'P 1'
#
loop_
_entity.id
_entity.type
_entity.pdbx_description
1 polymer ?
#
loop_
_entity_poly.entity_id
_entity_poly.type
_entity_poly.pdbx_seq_one_letter_code
_entity_poly.pdbx_strand_id
1 'polypeptide(L)' 'MSSTKQPMLSQTHAIFRGLQEHLRTALRELPNNAPPRIRDGLVAAHEKLADYYSKYDLSPYYLWAA' A
#
# COMPACT_ATOMS: atom_id res chain seq x y z
N MET A 1 26.18 -9.91 -10.62
CA MET A 1 25.05 -10.80 -10.30
C MET A 1 24.20 -10.16 -9.20
N SER A 2 23.06 -9.56 -9.54
CA SER A 2 22.16 -8.85 -8.60
C SER A 2 20.74 -9.40 -8.70
N SER A 3 20.58 -10.72 -8.58
CA SER A 3 19.27 -11.39 -8.72
C SER A 3 18.40 -11.35 -7.46
N THR A 4 18.89 -10.80 -6.34
CA THR A 4 18.20 -10.81 -5.05
C THR A 4 17.32 -9.59 -4.77
N LYS A 5 17.48 -8.50 -5.53
CA LYS A 5 16.72 -7.24 -5.30
C LYS A 5 15.32 -7.23 -5.92
N GLN A 6 15.18 -7.81 -7.11
CA GLN A 6 13.91 -7.86 -7.84
C GLN A 6 12.79 -8.68 -7.13
N PRO A 7 13.04 -9.88 -6.56
CA PRO A 7 11.98 -10.62 -5.86
C PRO A 7 11.49 -9.90 -4.60
N MET A 8 12.38 -9.17 -3.91
CA MET A 8 12.01 -8.36 -2.73
C MET A 8 11.09 -7.19 -3.09
N LEU A 9 11.34 -6.52 -4.23
CA LEU A 9 10.53 -5.38 -4.66
C LEU A 9 9.10 -5.81 -5.05
N SER A 10 9.00 -6.91 -5.81
CA SER A 10 7.70 -7.50 -6.19
C SER A 10 6.90 -7.98 -4.98
N GLN A 11 7.55 -8.65 -4.02
CA GLN A 11 6.92 -9.07 -2.77
C GLN A 11 6.43 -7.87 -1.95
N THR A 12 7.25 -6.82 -1.82
CA THR A 12 6.88 -5.60 -1.10
C THR A 12 5.68 -4.91 -1.77
N HIS A 13 5.66 -4.86 -3.10
CA HIS A 13 4.56 -4.27 -3.87
C HIS A 13 3.24 -5.06 -3.70
N ALA A 14 3.31 -6.39 -3.71
CA ALA A 14 2.16 -7.25 -3.44
C ALA A 14 1.60 -7.04 -2.01
N ILE A 15 2.50 -6.93 -1.02
CA ILE A 15 2.11 -6.63 0.37
C ILE A 15 1.42 -5.27 0.48
N PHE A 16 1.98 -4.23 -0.15
CA PHE A 16 1.36 -2.89 -0.13
C PHE A 16 -0.01 -2.87 -0.81
N ARG A 17 -0.16 -3.55 -1.94
CA ARG A 17 -1.45 -3.69 -2.62
C ARG A 17 -2.47 -4.40 -1.71
N GLY A 18 -2.06 -5.49 -1.06
CA GLY A 18 -2.91 -6.21 -0.10
C GLY A 18 -3.34 -5.35 1.09
N LEU A 19 -2.42 -4.54 1.64
CA LEU A 19 -2.71 -3.62 2.74
C LEU A 19 -3.68 -2.50 2.33
N GLN A 20 -3.53 -1.92 1.13
CA GLN A 20 -4.46 -0.91 0.63
C GLN A 20 -5.88 -1.46 0.46
N GLU A 21 -6.02 -2.67 -0.09
CA GLU A 21 -7.34 -3.30 -0.25
C GLU A 21 -7.99 -3.62 1.10
N HIS A 22 -7.19 -4.03 2.08
CA HIS A 22 -7.67 -4.28 3.44
C HIS A 22 -8.15 -2.98 4.11
N LEU A 23 -7.39 -1.89 3.99
CA LEU A 23 -7.80 -0.58 4.52
C LEU A 23 -9.07 -0.05 3.82
N ARG A 24 -9.19 -0.27 2.52
CA ARG A 24 -10.40 0.09 1.76
C ARG A 24 -11.62 -0.68 2.24
N THR A 25 -11.47 -1.98 2.48
CA THR A 25 -12.53 -2.81 3.06
C THR A 25 -12.90 -2.34 4.46
N ALA A 26 -11.91 -2.08 5.32
CA ALA A 26 -12.12 -1.60 6.67
C ALA A 26 -12.80 -0.22 6.72
N LEU A 27 -12.51 0.68 5.77
CA LEU A 27 -13.22 1.96 5.62
C LEU A 27 -14.67 1.76 5.16
N ARG A 28 -14.94 0.77 4.30
CA ARG A 28 -16.28 0.46 3.79
C ARG A 28 -17.17 -0.21 4.84
N GLU A 29 -16.58 -1.06 5.68
CA GLU A 29 -17.26 -1.75 6.78
C GLU A 29 -17.39 -0.88 8.03
N LEU A 30 -16.77 0.31 8.04
CA LEU A 30 -16.79 1.19 9.19
C LEU A 30 -18.23 1.66 9.46
N PRO A 31 -18.79 1.42 10.66
CA PRO A 31 -20.13 1.89 10.98
C PRO A 31 -20.14 3.43 11.02
N ASN A 32 -21.24 4.05 10.58
CA ASN A 32 -21.40 5.51 10.56
C ASN A 32 -21.28 6.18 11.95
N ASN A 33 -21.38 5.39 13.02
CA ASN A 33 -21.20 5.83 14.40
C ASN A 33 -19.74 5.71 14.90
N ALA A 34 -18.81 5.31 14.04
CA ALA A 34 -17.40 5.19 14.40
C ALA A 34 -16.80 6.57 14.72
N PRO A 35 -15.90 6.65 15.72
CA PRO A 35 -15.18 7.88 16.03
C PRO A 35 -14.48 8.44 14.78
N PRO A 36 -14.63 9.74 14.46
CA PRO A 36 -14.03 10.34 13.27
C PRO A 36 -12.51 10.18 13.25
N ARG A 37 -11.86 10.15 14.43
CA ARG A 37 -10.43 9.85 14.57
C ARG A 37 -10.01 8.51 13.95
N ILE A 38 -10.86 7.48 14.02
CA ILE A 38 -10.54 6.15 13.47
C ILE A 38 -10.62 6.21 11.94
N ARG A 39 -11.68 6.83 11.40
CA ARG A 39 -11.82 7.05 9.96
C ARG A 39 -10.64 7.85 9.41
N ASP A 40 -10.31 8.97 10.04
CA ASP A 40 -9.23 9.85 9.61
C ASP A 40 -7.87 9.13 9.70
N GLY A 41 -7.66 8.30 10.72
CA GLY A 41 -6.48 7.44 10.84
C GLY A 41 -6.37 6.40 9.73
N LEU A 42 -7.47 5.74 9.36
CA LEU A 42 -7.48 4.79 8.23
C LEU A 42 -7.25 5.50 6.89
N VAL A 43 -7.84 6.68 6.68
CA VAL A 43 -7.62 7.48 5.47
C VAL A 43 -6.15 7.92 5.39
N ALA A 44 -5.58 8.45 6.47
CA ALA A 44 -4.17 8.85 6.50
C ALA A 44 -3.21 7.66 6.26
N ALA A 45 -3.54 6.48 6.79
CA ALA A 45 -2.77 5.26 6.52
C ALA A 45 -2.85 4.85 5.04
N HIS A 46 -4.05 4.95 4.44
CA HIS A 46 -4.25 4.65 3.02
C HIS A 46 -3.51 5.63 2.10
N GLU A 47 -3.56 6.93 2.40
CA GLU A 47 -2.81 7.97 1.67
C GLU A 47 -1.30 7.77 1.78
N LYS A 48 -0.80 7.45 2.97
CA LYS A 48 0.63 7.21 3.19
C LYS A 48 1.13 5.99 2.44
N LEU A 49 0.33 4.92 2.36
CA LEU A 49 0.64 3.76 1.53
C LEU A 49 0.64 4.11 0.03
N ALA A 50 -0.28 4.95 -0.42
CA ALA A 50 -0.31 5.42 -1.80
C ALA A 50 0.93 6.27 -2.16
N ASP A 51 1.39 7.12 -1.23
CA ASP A 51 2.63 7.91 -1.39
C ASP A 51 3.88 7.02 -1.45
N TYR A 52 3.94 5.97 -0.63
CA TYR A 52 5.01 4.98 -0.78
C TYR A 52 4.93 4.27 -2.13
N TYR A 53 3.74 3.84 -2.54
CA TYR A 53 3.54 3.17 -3.83
C TYR A 53 3.99 4.04 -5.02
N SER A 54 3.61 5.33 -5.05
CA SER A 54 4.02 6.25 -6.10
C SER A 54 5.54 6.46 -6.14
N LYS A 55 6.20 6.52 -4.97
CA LYS A 55 7.66 6.58 -4.87
C LYS A 55 8.34 5.31 -5.39
N TYR A 56 7.75 4.14 -5.19
CA TYR A 56 8.26 2.89 -5.75
C TYR A 56 8.02 2.77 -7.27
N ASP A 57 6.92 3.32 -7.78
CA ASP A 57 6.62 3.33 -9.22
C ASP A 57 7.51 4.30 -10.00
N LEU A 58 7.83 5.45 -9.39
CA LEU A 58 8.79 6.44 -9.93
C LEU A 58 10.26 6.03 -9.76
N SER A 59 10.52 4.94 -9.04
CA SER A 59 11.87 4.42 -8.84
C SER A 59 12.39 3.78 -10.13
N PRO A 60 13.64 4.06 -10.55
CA PRO A 60 14.24 3.47 -11.75
C PRO A 60 14.51 1.95 -11.62
N TYR A 61 14.20 1.35 -10.48
CA TYR A 61 14.30 -0.09 -10.26
C TYR A 61 13.04 -0.78 -10.80
N TYR A 62 13.16 -1.31 -12.02
CA TYR A 62 12.13 -2.00 -12.80
C TYR A 62 11.31 -2.99 -11.93
N LEU A 63 10.00 -2.73 -11.82
CA LEU A 63 9.05 -3.51 -11.01
C LEU A 63 8.60 -4.82 -11.69
N TRP A 64 9.12 -5.12 -12.89
CA TRP A 64 8.72 -6.27 -13.69
C TRP A 64 9.85 -7.30 -13.80
N ALA A 65 9.58 -8.49 -13.30
CA ALA A 65 10.23 -9.71 -13.78
C ALA A 65 9.70 -9.98 -15.20
N ALA A 66 10.59 -10.01 -16.19
CA ALA A 66 10.35 -10.68 -17.46
C ALA A 66 10.70 -12.17 -17.32
#